data_AF-U9U5I1-F1
#
_entry.id   AF-U9U5I1-F1
#
_cell.length_a   1.000
_cell.length_b   1.000
_cell.length_c   1.000
_cell.angle_alpha   90.00
_cell.angle_beta   90.00
_cell.angle_gamma   90.00
#
_symmetry.space_group_name_H-M   'P 1'
#
loop_
_entity.id
_entity.type
_entity.pdbx_description
1 polymer ?
#
loop_
_entity_poly.entity_id
_entity_poly.type
_entity_poly.pdbx_seq_one_letter_code
_entity_poly.pdbx_strand_id
1 'polypeptide(L)'
;MSALDYDMFRKITHLMKVTPDFFEVVLMVDADTKIYPNSLRLLVNVMCNDPQIMGVCGETRIANKRDSWVTCIQVFEYFISHHLGKAFESVFGAVTCLPGCFSMYRLKTRKDNVWVPILTKPEIVQEYSQNSVNTLHQKNLLLLGEDRFLTTLMLRNFPHRKMMLCPQAVCKTIVPDKFGVLLSQRRRWINSTIHNLMELVLVRNLCGTFCFSMQFVIFMELMGSVSLPIAVLLTYSLIIATFIQPPKTFSEAIPILMLISILGLPALLILITTRKFVYIFWMFIYLLALPIWNLILPIYAYWHFDDFSWGETRKVKGENNNDGHGTKEGLFNSSEVPLKHWENWERDRLKKEKWEKFSLRVKLQQKQFNTSAYTNNFNYSNQFSSPSSGQQYINPYNPYR
;
A
#
# COMPACT_ATOMS: atom_id res chain seq x y z
N MET A 1 17.05 -18.71 2.54
CA MET A 1 17.15 -17.26 2.80
C MET A 1 17.88 -16.62 1.62
N SER A 2 17.25 -15.63 0.99
CA SER A 2 17.82 -14.85 -0.11
C SER A 2 18.89 -13.86 0.38
N ALA A 3 19.60 -13.23 -0.55
CA ALA A 3 20.55 -12.16 -0.21
C ALA A 3 19.85 -10.95 0.44
N LEU A 4 18.63 -10.62 -0.02
CA LEU A 4 17.83 -9.53 0.53
C LEU A 4 17.42 -9.82 1.98
N ASP A 5 16.93 -11.02 2.26
CA ASP A 5 16.53 -11.43 3.61
C ASP A 5 17.70 -11.31 4.60
N TYR A 6 18.90 -11.75 4.18
CA TYR A 6 20.11 -11.64 4.98
C TYR A 6 20.49 -10.17 5.25
N ASP A 7 20.48 -9.34 4.21
CA ASP A 7 20.80 -7.91 4.33
C ASP A 7 19.79 -7.18 5.22
N MET A 8 18.49 -7.46 5.07
CA MET A 8 17.44 -6.93 5.94
C MET A 8 17.64 -7.37 7.38
N PHE A 9 17.86 -8.67 7.63
CA PHE A 9 18.12 -9.19 8.98
C PHE A 9 19.29 -8.45 9.64
N ARG A 10 20.41 -8.28 8.91
CA ARG A 10 21.61 -7.61 9.39
C ARG A 10 21.37 -6.13 9.68
N LYS A 11 20.72 -5.41 8.78
CA LYS A 11 20.44 -3.98 8.94
C LYS A 11 19.49 -3.73 10.11
N ILE A 12 18.43 -4.53 10.24
CA ILE A 12 17.52 -4.46 11.39
C ILE A 12 18.29 -4.74 12.68
N THR A 13 19.08 -5.81 12.73
CA THR A 13 19.89 -6.15 13.92
C THR A 13 20.89 -5.04 14.26
N HIS A 14 21.53 -4.46 13.26
CA HIS A 14 22.51 -3.40 13.45
C HIS A 14 21.88 -2.09 13.98
N LEU A 15 20.74 -1.69 13.42
CA LEU A 15 20.03 -0.46 13.79
C LEU A 15 19.35 -0.59 15.15
N MET A 16 18.68 -1.73 15.38
CA MET A 16 17.82 -1.94 16.54
C MET A 16 18.53 -2.60 17.72
N LYS A 17 19.75 -3.12 17.52
CA LYS A 17 20.54 -3.88 18.52
C LYS A 17 19.87 -5.16 19.02
N VAL A 18 18.79 -5.59 18.37
CA VAL A 18 18.05 -6.83 18.61
C VAL A 18 17.72 -7.47 17.27
N THR A 19 17.58 -8.78 17.25
CA THR A 19 17.23 -9.52 16.03
C THR A 19 15.77 -9.26 15.62
N PRO A 20 15.41 -9.44 14.33
CA PRO A 20 14.06 -9.15 13.83
C PRO A 20 12.93 -9.91 14.54
N ASP A 21 13.23 -11.09 15.09
CA ASP A 21 12.27 -11.85 15.89
C ASP A 21 11.90 -11.17 17.20
N PHE A 22 12.61 -10.13 17.65
CA PHE A 22 12.19 -9.37 18.83
C PHE A 22 10.90 -8.55 18.59
N PHE A 23 10.57 -8.24 17.33
CA PHE A 23 9.41 -7.41 16.99
C PHE A 23 8.10 -8.21 16.99
N GLU A 24 7.06 -7.62 17.56
CA GLU A 24 5.72 -8.21 17.63
C GLU A 24 4.73 -7.59 16.64
N VAL A 25 5.03 -6.40 16.13
CA VAL A 25 4.18 -5.63 15.22
C VAL A 25 5.00 -5.00 14.11
N VAL A 26 4.36 -4.74 12.97
CA VAL A 26 4.93 -4.05 11.81
C VAL A 26 3.95 -2.98 11.33
N LEU A 27 4.47 -1.80 10.99
CA LEU A 27 3.69 -0.71 10.39
C LEU A 27 3.88 -0.74 8.87
N MET A 28 2.79 -0.68 8.13
CA MET A 28 2.74 -0.40 6.70
C MET A 28 2.28 1.04 6.47
N VAL A 29 3.03 1.77 5.65
CA VAL A 29 2.78 3.16 5.31
C VAL A 29 3.18 3.43 3.87
N ASP A 30 2.32 4.13 3.14
CA ASP A 30 2.64 4.57 1.78
C ASP A 30 3.61 5.76 1.79
N ALA A 31 4.47 5.85 0.77
CA ALA A 31 5.47 6.91 0.66
C ALA A 31 4.87 8.33 0.55
N ASP A 32 3.62 8.44 0.09
CA ASP A 32 2.88 9.70 -0.04
C ASP A 32 2.04 10.05 1.20
N THR A 33 2.11 9.24 2.25
CA THR A 33 1.29 9.38 3.45
C THR A 33 2.03 10.11 4.58
N LYS A 34 1.39 11.17 5.08
CA LYS A 34 1.86 11.97 6.22
C LYS A 34 1.10 11.59 7.50
N ILE A 35 1.80 10.96 8.43
CA ILE A 35 1.24 10.51 9.71
C ILE A 35 1.24 11.67 10.72
N TYR A 36 0.18 11.82 11.51
CA TYR A 36 0.16 12.81 12.59
C TYR A 36 1.08 12.37 13.75
N PRO A 37 1.73 13.30 14.48
CA PRO A 37 2.76 12.96 15.48
C PRO A 37 2.36 11.90 16.52
N ASN A 38 1.10 11.91 16.96
CA ASN A 38 0.59 10.99 17.97
C ASN A 38 0.07 9.66 17.41
N SER A 39 -0.16 9.55 16.10
CA SER A 39 -0.91 8.43 15.51
C SER A 39 -0.17 7.11 15.61
N LEU A 40 1.16 7.10 15.45
CA LEU A 40 1.94 5.88 15.62
C LEU A 40 1.80 5.32 17.04
N ARG A 41 1.94 6.17 18.06
CA ARG A 41 1.77 5.80 19.47
C ARG A 41 0.37 5.24 19.73
N LEU A 42 -0.67 5.82 19.13
CA LEU A 42 -2.04 5.34 19.28
C LEU A 42 -2.23 3.93 18.69
N LEU A 43 -1.69 3.66 17.50
CA LEU A 43 -1.76 2.32 16.92
C LEU A 43 -1.01 1.29 17.78
N VAL A 44 0.20 1.62 18.25
CA VAL A 44 0.95 0.74 19.16
C VAL A 44 0.16 0.46 20.44
N ASN A 45 -0.42 1.49 21.06
CA ASN A 45 -1.21 1.31 22.28
C ASN A 45 -2.41 0.38 22.06
N VAL A 46 -3.11 0.50 20.92
CA VAL A 46 -4.21 -0.41 20.58
C VAL A 46 -3.72 -1.86 20.49
N MET A 47 -2.58 -2.08 19.83
CA MET A 47 -1.98 -3.42 19.71
C MET A 47 -1.48 -3.96 21.06
N CYS A 48 -0.96 -3.12 21.94
CA CYS A 48 -0.53 -3.55 23.28
C CYS A 48 -1.71 -3.89 24.19
N ASN A 49 -2.81 -3.14 24.09
CA ASN A 49 -3.96 -3.29 24.99
C ASN A 49 -4.81 -4.54 24.70
N ASP A 50 -4.89 -4.98 23.44
CA ASP A 50 -5.66 -6.18 23.08
C ASP A 50 -4.83 -7.16 22.23
N PRO A 51 -4.34 -8.27 22.82
CA PRO A 51 -3.60 -9.31 22.12
C PRO A 51 -4.40 -10.04 21.02
N GLN A 52 -5.74 -9.94 21.00
CA GLN A 52 -6.59 -10.51 19.95
C GLN A 52 -6.59 -9.68 18.67
N ILE A 53 -6.20 -8.40 18.73
CA ILE A 53 -6.08 -7.56 17.54
C ILE A 53 -4.88 -8.04 16.72
N MET A 54 -5.17 -8.46 15.50
CA MET A 54 -4.16 -8.90 14.52
C MET A 54 -3.81 -7.81 13.51
N GLY A 55 -4.68 -6.83 13.31
CA GLY A 55 -4.40 -5.65 12.51
C GLY A 55 -5.27 -4.45 12.91
N VAL A 56 -4.71 -3.26 12.77
CA VAL A 56 -5.39 -1.99 13.05
C VAL A 56 -5.00 -0.94 12.03
N CYS A 57 -5.97 -0.20 11.49
CA CYS A 57 -5.73 0.95 10.63
C CYS A 57 -6.07 2.27 11.32
N GLY A 58 -5.45 3.35 10.87
CA GLY A 58 -5.84 4.70 11.22
C GLY A 58 -6.88 5.31 10.27
N GLU A 59 -7.41 6.48 10.63
CA GLU A 59 -8.25 7.27 9.73
C GLU A 59 -7.39 7.98 8.67
N THR A 60 -7.60 7.62 7.41
CA THR A 60 -6.96 8.28 6.25
C THR A 60 -7.77 9.50 5.82
N ARG A 61 -7.16 10.68 5.87
CA ARG A 61 -7.76 11.94 5.42
C ARG A 61 -7.09 12.46 4.16
N ILE A 62 -7.85 13.21 3.36
CA ILE A 62 -7.30 13.90 2.18
C ILE A 62 -6.58 15.19 2.60
N ALA A 63 -5.38 15.41 2.08
CA ALA A 63 -4.60 16.64 2.27
C ALA A 63 -5.05 17.76 1.32
N ASN A 64 -5.22 17.46 0.03
CA ASN A 64 -5.46 18.37 -1.09
C ASN A 64 -6.96 18.52 -1.42
N LYS A 65 -7.83 18.70 -0.42
CA LYS A 65 -9.31 18.63 -0.59
C LYS A 65 -9.90 19.65 -1.57
N ARG A 66 -9.19 20.75 -1.85
CA ARG A 66 -9.70 21.92 -2.58
C ARG A 66 -8.85 22.28 -3.80
N ASP A 67 -7.93 21.41 -4.18
CA ASP A 67 -6.95 21.73 -5.23
C ASP A 67 -7.60 21.63 -6.62
N SER A 68 -8.62 20.78 -6.79
CA SER A 68 -9.42 20.71 -8.01
C SER A 68 -10.85 20.21 -7.76
N TRP A 69 -11.72 20.31 -8.76
CA TRP A 69 -13.05 19.69 -8.70
C TRP A 69 -12.96 18.16 -8.50
N VAL A 70 -11.91 17.53 -9.03
CA VAL A 70 -11.64 16.08 -8.88
C VAL A 70 -11.31 15.76 -7.42
N THR A 71 -10.51 16.59 -6.74
CA THR A 71 -10.24 16.40 -5.31
C THR A 71 -11.49 16.62 -4.46
N CYS A 72 -12.35 17.58 -4.85
CA CYS A 72 -13.56 17.92 -4.12
C CYS A 72 -14.56 16.75 -4.06
N ILE A 73 -14.79 16.06 -5.19
CA ILE A 73 -15.74 14.94 -5.24
C ILE A 73 -15.30 13.72 -4.41
N GLN A 74 -14.00 13.62 -4.10
CA GLN A 74 -13.39 12.52 -3.35
C GLN A 74 -13.53 12.67 -1.82
N VAL A 75 -13.75 13.88 -1.30
CA VAL A 75 -13.68 14.14 0.15
C VAL A 75 -14.68 13.32 0.94
N PHE A 76 -15.93 13.28 0.47
CA PHE A 76 -16.98 12.54 1.15
C PHE A 76 -16.88 11.03 0.89
N GLU A 77 -16.45 10.63 -0.31
CA GLU A 77 -16.20 9.22 -0.64
C GLU A 77 -15.15 8.62 0.31
N TYR A 78 -14.02 9.30 0.51
CA TYR A 78 -13.00 8.87 1.47
C TYR A 78 -13.54 8.85 2.90
N PHE A 79 -14.39 9.80 3.28
CA PHE A 79 -15.01 9.78 4.61
C PHE A 79 -15.90 8.55 4.81
N ILE A 80 -16.71 8.18 3.80
CA ILE A 80 -17.51 6.96 3.87
C ILE A 80 -16.62 5.72 3.92
N SER A 81 -15.67 5.58 2.99
CA SER A 81 -14.91 4.34 2.79
C SER A 81 -13.76 4.14 3.79
N HIS A 82 -13.13 5.21 4.29
CA HIS A 82 -11.98 5.15 5.20
C HIS A 82 -12.29 5.52 6.65
N HIS A 83 -13.50 6.00 6.93
CA HIS A 83 -13.92 6.27 8.30
C HIS A 83 -15.21 5.55 8.66
N LEU A 84 -16.34 5.89 8.03
CA LEU A 84 -17.66 5.41 8.48
C LEU A 84 -17.82 3.89 8.31
N GLY A 85 -17.51 3.35 7.13
CA GLY A 85 -17.60 1.91 6.86
C GLY A 85 -16.67 1.11 7.76
N LYS A 86 -15.40 1.52 7.86
CA LYS A 86 -14.42 0.88 8.74
C LYS A 86 -14.78 0.98 10.22
N ALA A 87 -15.37 2.09 10.66
CA ALA A 87 -15.86 2.23 12.02
C ALA A 87 -16.99 1.24 12.30
N PHE A 88 -17.93 1.09 11.37
CA PHE A 88 -19.00 0.11 11.47
C PHE A 88 -18.45 -1.33 11.52
N GLU A 89 -17.57 -1.72 10.60
CA GLU A 89 -16.95 -3.05 10.61
C GLU A 89 -16.12 -3.31 11.87
N SER A 90 -15.46 -2.27 12.39
CA SER A 90 -14.66 -2.35 13.62
C SER A 90 -15.51 -2.58 14.87
N VAL A 91 -16.81 -2.26 14.87
CA VAL A 91 -17.74 -2.65 15.96
C VAL A 91 -17.80 -4.18 16.09
N PHE A 92 -17.71 -4.89 14.96
CA PHE A 92 -17.70 -6.35 14.89
C PHE A 92 -16.29 -6.95 14.98
N GLY A 93 -15.26 -6.11 15.12
CA GLY A 93 -13.86 -6.53 15.08
C GLY A 93 -13.45 -7.18 13.76
N ALA A 94 -14.12 -6.85 12.66
CA ALA A 94 -13.96 -7.50 11.38
C ALA A 94 -13.81 -6.49 10.24
N VAL A 95 -12.96 -5.46 10.42
CA VAL A 95 -12.58 -4.57 9.31
C VAL A 95 -12.08 -5.41 8.15
N THR A 96 -12.78 -5.33 7.02
CA THR A 96 -12.60 -6.26 5.88
C THR A 96 -11.47 -5.85 4.95
N CYS A 97 -11.02 -4.60 5.07
CA CYS A 97 -9.93 -4.03 4.30
C CYS A 97 -9.12 -3.05 5.18
N LEU A 98 -7.91 -3.46 5.57
CA LEU A 98 -6.93 -2.53 6.14
C LEU A 98 -6.16 -1.85 4.99
N PRO A 99 -6.22 -0.51 4.86
CA PRO A 99 -5.62 0.19 3.74
C PRO A 99 -4.09 0.16 3.82
N GLY A 100 -3.41 0.02 2.69
CA GLY A 100 -1.94 0.01 2.62
C GLY A 100 -1.28 1.28 3.19
N CYS A 101 -1.98 2.42 3.10
CA CYS A 101 -1.40 3.72 3.42
C CYS A 101 -1.07 3.95 4.91
N PHE A 102 -1.81 3.35 5.85
CA PHE A 102 -1.55 3.52 7.28
C PHE A 102 -2.21 2.42 8.13
N SER A 103 -1.56 1.27 8.17
CA SER A 103 -2.03 0.09 8.91
C SER A 103 -0.91 -0.60 9.67
N MET A 104 -1.21 -1.15 10.84
CA MET A 104 -0.28 -1.90 11.69
C MET A 104 -0.77 -3.33 11.85
N TYR A 105 0.14 -4.28 11.70
CA TYR A 105 -0.16 -5.71 11.75
C TYR A 105 0.64 -6.39 12.84
N ARG A 106 0.06 -7.43 13.45
CA ARG A 106 0.74 -8.29 14.43
C ARG A 106 1.55 -9.35 13.70
N LEU A 107 2.85 -9.39 13.97
CA LEU A 107 3.75 -10.43 13.46
C LEU A 107 3.50 -11.76 14.18
N LYS A 108 3.41 -11.70 15.51
CA LYS A 108 3.26 -12.88 16.39
C LYS A 108 2.59 -12.52 17.70
N THR A 109 2.11 -13.54 18.40
CA THR A 109 1.39 -13.41 19.68
C THR A 109 1.80 -14.52 20.63
N ARG A 110 1.61 -14.35 21.94
CA ARG A 110 1.83 -15.42 22.91
C ARG A 110 0.56 -16.21 23.16
N LYS A 111 0.67 -17.54 23.16
CA LYS A 111 -0.35 -18.47 23.64
C LYS A 111 0.35 -19.51 24.52
N ASP A 112 -0.04 -19.60 25.79
CA ASP A 112 0.52 -20.56 26.75
C ASP A 112 2.06 -20.57 26.80
N ASN A 113 2.67 -19.37 26.86
CA ASN A 113 4.12 -19.12 26.81
C ASN A 113 4.84 -19.51 25.50
N VAL A 114 4.11 -19.92 24.46
CA VAL A 114 4.66 -20.19 23.13
C VAL A 114 4.34 -19.03 22.19
N TRP A 115 5.29 -18.66 21.34
CA TRP A 115 5.07 -17.71 20.26
C TRP A 115 4.33 -18.37 19.10
N VAL A 116 3.18 -17.80 18.73
CA VAL A 116 2.38 -18.23 17.59
C VAL A 116 2.49 -17.15 16.50
N PRO A 117 2.87 -17.51 15.26
CA PRO A 117 2.93 -16.56 14.16
C PRO A 117 1.52 -16.12 13.76
N ILE A 118 1.37 -14.82 13.45
CA ILE A 118 0.13 -14.22 12.97
C ILE A 118 0.31 -13.78 11.52
N LEU A 119 0.85 -12.59 11.25
CA LEU A 119 1.14 -12.17 9.88
C LEU A 119 2.20 -13.08 9.23
N THR A 120 3.16 -13.57 10.02
CA THR A 120 4.25 -14.43 9.55
C THR A 120 3.87 -15.91 9.50
N LYS A 121 2.57 -16.25 9.56
CA LYS A 121 2.10 -17.63 9.44
C LYS A 121 2.44 -18.17 8.03
N PRO A 122 3.09 -19.34 7.90
CA PRO A 122 3.56 -19.83 6.60
C PRO A 122 2.49 -19.86 5.51
N GLU A 123 1.27 -20.25 5.84
CA GLU A 123 0.14 -20.32 4.91
C GLU A 123 -0.22 -18.94 4.35
N ILE A 124 -0.21 -17.90 5.18
CA ILE A 124 -0.46 -16.51 4.73
C ILE A 124 0.69 -16.04 3.84
N VAL A 125 1.94 -16.26 4.28
CA VAL A 125 3.12 -15.80 3.54
C VAL A 125 3.21 -16.47 2.17
N GLN A 126 3.01 -17.79 2.09
CA GLN A 126 3.09 -18.54 0.84
C GLN A 126 2.02 -18.11 -0.18
N GLU A 127 0.81 -17.84 0.29
CA GLU A 127 -0.28 -17.41 -0.59
C GLU A 127 -0.14 -15.94 -1.02
N TYR A 128 0.38 -15.09 -0.13
CA TYR A 128 0.62 -13.69 -0.42
C TYR A 128 1.87 -13.47 -1.31
N SER A 129 2.90 -14.31 -1.17
CA SER A 129 4.18 -14.17 -1.89
C SER A 129 4.22 -14.94 -3.21
N GLN A 130 3.14 -14.92 -3.99
CA GLN A 130 3.09 -15.58 -5.30
C GLN A 130 3.72 -14.70 -6.38
N ASN A 131 4.83 -15.17 -6.95
CA ASN A 131 5.55 -14.46 -8.03
C ASN A 131 4.96 -14.70 -9.42
N SER A 132 4.23 -15.80 -9.63
CA SER A 132 3.58 -16.12 -10.90
C SER A 132 2.07 -16.01 -10.75
N VAL A 133 1.51 -14.97 -11.35
CA VAL A 133 0.08 -14.66 -11.32
C VAL A 133 -0.49 -14.78 -12.73
N ASN A 134 -1.08 -15.94 -13.02
CA ASN A 134 -1.49 -16.29 -14.38
C ASN A 134 -2.97 -15.99 -14.64
N THR A 135 -3.81 -16.04 -13.61
CA THR A 135 -5.25 -15.80 -13.74
C THR A 135 -5.61 -14.33 -13.54
N LEU A 136 -6.68 -13.89 -14.20
CA LEU A 136 -7.28 -12.56 -14.01
C LEU A 136 -7.59 -12.29 -12.54
N HIS A 137 -8.09 -13.31 -11.83
CA HIS A 137 -8.43 -13.24 -10.42
C HIS A 137 -7.19 -13.01 -9.55
N GLN A 138 -6.14 -13.82 -9.71
CA GLN A 138 -4.89 -13.65 -8.97
C GLN A 138 -4.23 -12.31 -9.26
N LYS A 139 -4.21 -11.86 -10.52
CA LYS A 139 -3.64 -10.55 -10.88
C LYS A 139 -4.38 -9.41 -10.18
N ASN A 140 -5.71 -9.45 -10.10
CA ASN A 140 -6.49 -8.44 -9.38
C ASN A 140 -6.22 -8.45 -7.87
N LEU A 141 -6.08 -9.63 -7.26
CA LEU A 141 -5.79 -9.76 -5.82
C LEU A 141 -4.37 -9.33 -5.46
N LEU A 142 -3.36 -9.78 -6.20
CA LEU A 142 -1.95 -9.66 -5.81
C LEU A 142 -1.24 -8.45 -6.45
N LEU A 143 -1.70 -7.95 -7.59
CA LEU A 143 -1.07 -6.81 -8.27
C LEU A 143 -1.83 -5.49 -8.09
N LEU A 144 -3.13 -5.51 -7.75
CA LEU A 144 -3.95 -4.29 -7.70
C LEU A 144 -4.56 -4.00 -6.33
N GLY A 145 -4.79 -5.01 -5.49
CA GLY A 145 -5.42 -4.89 -4.18
C GLY A 145 -4.80 -5.81 -3.15
N GLU A 146 -3.47 -5.82 -3.08
CA GLU A 146 -2.71 -6.69 -2.19
C GLU A 146 -3.03 -6.43 -0.71
N ASP A 147 -3.36 -5.19 -0.34
CA ASP A 147 -3.75 -4.80 1.01
C ASP A 147 -5.09 -5.43 1.44
N ARG A 148 -6.08 -5.39 0.53
CA ARG A 148 -7.37 -6.08 0.68
C ARG A 148 -7.16 -7.59 0.80
N PHE A 149 -6.39 -8.16 -0.12
CA PHE A 149 -6.17 -9.61 -0.14
C PHE A 149 -5.47 -10.09 1.13
N LEU A 150 -4.46 -9.35 1.61
CA LEU A 150 -3.80 -9.65 2.89
C LEU A 150 -4.79 -9.66 4.06
N THR A 151 -5.69 -8.68 4.12
CA THR A 151 -6.72 -8.62 5.15
C THR A 151 -7.63 -9.85 5.10
N THR A 152 -8.06 -10.24 3.89
CA THR A 152 -8.87 -11.46 3.65
C THR A 152 -8.14 -12.73 4.11
N LEU A 153 -6.85 -12.87 3.78
CA LEU A 153 -6.03 -14.02 4.21
C LEU A 153 -5.95 -14.13 5.74
N MET A 154 -5.78 -13.00 6.42
CA MET A 154 -5.71 -12.97 7.87
C MET A 154 -7.05 -13.32 8.53
N LEU A 155 -8.17 -12.76 8.03
CA LEU A 155 -9.51 -13.10 8.50
C LEU A 155 -9.83 -14.59 8.30
N ARG A 156 -9.44 -15.17 7.15
CA ARG A 156 -9.61 -16.59 6.86
C ARG A 156 -8.80 -17.49 7.78
N ASN A 157 -7.56 -17.11 8.08
CA ASN A 157 -6.66 -17.91 8.91
C ASN A 157 -6.95 -17.78 10.42
N PHE A 158 -7.52 -16.65 10.85
CA PHE A 158 -7.77 -16.34 12.26
C PHE A 158 -9.16 -15.74 12.48
N PRO A 159 -10.24 -16.51 12.27
CA PRO A 159 -11.62 -16.00 12.33
C PRO A 159 -12.05 -15.49 13.72
N HIS A 160 -11.33 -15.87 14.78
CA HIS A 160 -11.61 -15.46 16.16
C HIS A 160 -10.76 -14.26 16.63
N ARG A 161 -9.93 -13.70 15.75
CA ARG A 161 -9.11 -12.51 16.03
C ARG A 161 -9.73 -11.26 15.41
N LYS A 162 -9.28 -10.09 15.87
CA LYS A 162 -9.89 -8.81 15.53
C LYS A 162 -9.08 -8.01 14.52
N MET A 163 -9.78 -7.40 13.56
CA MET A 163 -9.32 -6.34 12.67
C MET A 163 -10.06 -5.05 13.03
N MET A 164 -9.32 -3.98 13.33
CA MET A 164 -9.88 -2.79 13.98
C MET A 164 -9.55 -1.48 13.23
N LEU A 165 -10.38 -0.46 13.47
CA LEU A 165 -10.08 0.93 13.16
C LEU A 165 -9.74 1.69 14.45
N CYS A 166 -8.65 2.46 14.44
CA CYS A 166 -8.34 3.47 15.45
C CYS A 166 -8.59 4.87 14.87
N PRO A 167 -9.79 5.46 15.04
CA PRO A 167 -10.14 6.72 14.39
C PRO A 167 -9.30 7.92 14.88
N GLN A 168 -8.72 7.83 16.08
CA GLN A 168 -7.84 8.86 16.63
C GLN A 168 -6.45 8.86 15.97
N ALA A 169 -6.02 7.73 15.42
CA ALA A 169 -4.77 7.63 14.68
C ALA A 169 -5.00 8.15 13.26
N VAL A 170 -4.66 9.41 13.01
CA VAL A 170 -4.92 10.08 11.73
C VAL A 170 -3.67 10.11 10.85
N CYS A 171 -3.85 9.89 9.55
CA CYS A 171 -2.87 10.21 8.52
C CYS A 171 -3.49 11.07 7.41
N LYS A 172 -2.64 11.65 6.57
CA LYS A 172 -3.02 12.43 5.40
C LYS A 172 -2.37 11.88 4.14
N THR A 173 -3.16 11.63 3.10
CA THR A 173 -2.68 11.26 1.77
C THR A 173 -3.05 12.34 0.74
N ILE A 174 -2.38 12.32 -0.40
CA ILE A 174 -2.66 13.18 -1.56
C ILE A 174 -3.48 12.36 -2.56
N VAL A 175 -4.68 12.82 -2.87
CA VAL A 175 -5.55 12.15 -3.84
C VAL A 175 -5.33 12.68 -5.25
N PRO A 176 -5.72 11.94 -6.31
CA PRO A 176 -5.66 12.43 -7.67
C PRO A 176 -6.39 13.77 -7.85
N ASP A 177 -5.68 14.74 -8.42
CA ASP A 177 -6.18 16.08 -8.75
C ASP A 177 -6.67 16.18 -10.22
N LYS A 178 -6.25 15.24 -11.07
CA LYS A 178 -6.68 15.11 -12.47
C LYS A 178 -7.62 13.92 -12.67
N PHE A 179 -8.64 14.10 -13.52
CA PHE A 179 -9.66 13.08 -13.74
C PHE A 179 -9.12 11.79 -14.38
N GLY A 180 -8.19 11.89 -15.34
CA GLY A 180 -7.55 10.70 -15.93
C GLY A 180 -6.75 9.87 -14.91
N VAL A 181 -6.12 10.53 -13.94
CA VAL A 181 -5.41 9.86 -12.83
C VAL A 181 -6.40 9.22 -11.87
N LEU A 182 -7.52 9.89 -11.58
CA LEU A 182 -8.62 9.30 -10.81
C LEU A 182 -9.21 8.06 -11.49
N LEU A 183 -9.45 8.10 -12.80
CA LEU A 183 -9.94 6.95 -13.58
C LEU A 183 -9.00 5.75 -13.46
N SER A 184 -7.70 5.97 -13.66
CA SER A 184 -6.69 4.91 -13.53
C SER A 184 -6.63 4.33 -12.11
N GLN A 185 -6.70 5.18 -11.06
CA GLN A 185 -6.74 4.71 -9.68
C GLN A 185 -8.01 3.89 -9.41
N ARG A 186 -9.17 4.39 -9.83
CA ARG A 186 -10.46 3.78 -9.49
C ARG A 186 -10.74 2.51 -10.27
N ARG A 187 -10.21 2.36 -11.49
CA ARG A 187 -10.17 1.07 -12.19
C ARG A 187 -9.52 0.00 -11.30
N ARG A 188 -8.32 0.27 -10.79
CA ARG A 188 -7.57 -0.70 -9.95
C ARG A 188 -8.34 -1.04 -8.67
N TRP A 189 -8.92 -0.04 -8.01
CA TRP A 189 -9.66 -0.23 -6.77
C TRP A 189 -10.96 -0.99 -6.99
N ILE A 190 -11.73 -0.67 -8.02
CA ILE A 190 -13.01 -1.34 -8.31
C ILE A 190 -12.76 -2.79 -8.71
N ASN A 191 -11.83 -3.03 -9.64
CA ASN A 191 -11.55 -4.38 -10.13
C ASN A 191 -11.04 -5.29 -8.99
N SER A 192 -10.06 -4.82 -8.20
CA SER A 192 -9.59 -5.59 -7.04
C SER A 192 -10.66 -5.77 -5.95
N THR A 193 -11.55 -4.80 -5.77
CA THR A 193 -12.66 -4.93 -4.79
C THR A 193 -13.59 -6.07 -5.18
N ILE A 194 -13.99 -6.20 -6.44
CA ILE A 194 -14.85 -7.31 -6.89
C ILE A 194 -14.21 -8.67 -6.60
N HIS A 195 -12.94 -8.82 -6.98
CA HIS A 195 -12.21 -10.06 -6.77
C HIS A 195 -11.99 -10.37 -5.28
N ASN A 196 -11.72 -9.35 -4.46
CA ASN A 196 -11.56 -9.54 -3.03
C ASN A 196 -12.89 -9.88 -2.34
N LEU A 197 -14.00 -9.27 -2.76
CA LEU A 197 -15.34 -9.61 -2.25
C LEU A 197 -15.69 -11.06 -2.58
N MET A 198 -15.32 -11.59 -3.77
CA MET A 198 -15.50 -13.00 -4.11
C MET A 198 -14.76 -13.93 -3.12
N GLU A 199 -13.53 -13.61 -2.74
CA GLU A 199 -12.78 -14.36 -1.72
C GLU A 199 -13.42 -14.20 -0.33
N LEU A 200 -13.83 -12.98 0.02
CA LEU A 200 -14.34 -12.65 1.35
C LEU A 200 -15.70 -13.31 1.63
N VAL A 201 -16.57 -13.47 0.63
CA VAL A 201 -17.83 -14.23 0.76
C VAL A 201 -17.57 -15.68 1.21
N LEU A 202 -16.45 -16.27 0.80
CA LEU A 202 -16.07 -17.64 1.15
C LEU A 202 -15.45 -17.75 2.55
N VAL A 203 -15.10 -16.64 3.19
CA VAL A 203 -14.55 -16.62 4.55
C VAL A 203 -15.66 -16.93 5.56
N ARG A 204 -15.55 -18.09 6.21
CA ARG A 204 -16.48 -18.55 7.24
C ARG A 204 -16.22 -17.85 8.57
N ASN A 205 -17.25 -17.80 9.42
CA ASN A 205 -17.17 -17.30 10.81
C ASN A 205 -16.84 -15.80 10.94
N LEU A 206 -17.15 -14.98 9.93
CA LEU A 206 -17.17 -13.53 10.12
C LEU A 206 -18.30 -13.16 11.09
N CYS A 207 -18.03 -12.23 12.01
CA CYS A 207 -18.95 -11.85 13.09
C CYS A 207 -20.23 -11.21 12.50
N GLY A 208 -21.37 -11.89 12.55
CA GLY A 208 -22.64 -11.39 12.00
C GLY A 208 -23.33 -10.32 12.86
N THR A 209 -24.27 -9.60 12.24
CA THR A 209 -25.16 -8.64 12.92
C THR A 209 -26.56 -9.23 13.04
N PHE A 210 -27.07 -9.47 14.25
CA PHE A 210 -28.44 -9.94 14.50
C PHE A 210 -28.96 -11.01 13.50
N CYS A 211 -29.83 -10.63 12.55
CA CYS A 211 -30.45 -11.50 11.53
C CYS A 211 -29.62 -11.73 10.26
N PHE A 212 -28.51 -11.02 10.06
CA PHE A 212 -27.71 -11.09 8.84
C PHE A 212 -26.28 -11.53 9.14
N SER A 213 -25.87 -12.63 8.50
CA SER A 213 -24.46 -13.03 8.47
C SER A 213 -23.64 -11.95 7.77
N MET A 214 -22.43 -11.65 8.25
CA MET A 214 -21.52 -10.76 7.51
C MET A 214 -21.25 -11.27 6.10
N GLN A 215 -21.23 -12.59 5.89
CA GLN A 215 -21.13 -13.16 4.55
C GLN A 215 -22.28 -12.74 3.65
N PHE A 216 -23.51 -12.64 4.19
CA PHE A 216 -24.66 -12.15 3.45
C PHE A 216 -24.51 -10.65 3.13
N VAL A 217 -24.05 -9.84 4.09
CA VAL A 217 -23.79 -8.40 3.87
C VAL A 217 -22.74 -8.20 2.76
N ILE A 218 -21.63 -8.94 2.81
CA ILE A 218 -20.57 -8.91 1.80
C ILE A 218 -21.09 -9.38 0.43
N PHE A 219 -21.92 -10.42 0.40
CA PHE A 219 -22.57 -10.87 -0.83
C PHE A 219 -23.48 -9.78 -1.41
N MET A 220 -24.28 -9.12 -0.57
CA MET A 220 -25.11 -7.98 -0.99
C MET A 220 -24.26 -6.80 -1.48
N GLU A 221 -23.10 -6.55 -0.88
CA GLU A 221 -22.15 -5.53 -1.36
C GLU A 221 -21.56 -5.89 -2.73
N LEU A 222 -21.24 -7.16 -2.97
CA LEU A 222 -20.79 -7.65 -4.28
C LEU A 222 -21.89 -7.46 -5.34
N MET A 223 -23.11 -7.90 -5.06
CA MET A 223 -24.26 -7.71 -5.97
C MET A 223 -24.58 -6.22 -6.17
N GLY A 224 -24.48 -5.43 -5.11
CA GLY A 224 -24.64 -3.97 -5.14
C GLY A 224 -23.63 -3.33 -6.09
N SER A 225 -22.34 -3.65 -5.93
CA SER A 225 -21.26 -3.10 -6.76
C SER A 225 -21.48 -3.32 -8.26
N VAL A 226 -22.01 -4.49 -8.64
CA VAL A 226 -22.31 -4.81 -10.04
C VAL A 226 -23.60 -4.12 -10.52
N SER A 227 -24.59 -3.94 -9.66
CA SER A 227 -25.91 -3.36 -10.01
C SER A 227 -25.98 -1.83 -9.91
N LEU A 228 -25.05 -1.17 -9.21
CA LEU A 228 -25.00 0.28 -9.00
C LEU A 228 -25.11 1.12 -10.29
N PRO A 229 -24.46 0.78 -11.41
CA PRO A 229 -24.59 1.54 -12.65
C PRO A 229 -26.03 1.60 -13.16
N ILE A 230 -26.74 0.47 -13.12
CA ILE A 230 -28.14 0.39 -13.54
C ILE A 230 -29.03 1.13 -12.52
N ALA A 231 -28.79 0.94 -11.22
CA ALA A 231 -29.56 1.60 -10.17
C ALA A 231 -29.51 3.12 -10.27
N VAL A 232 -28.35 3.70 -10.61
CA VAL A 232 -28.21 5.14 -10.80
C VAL A 232 -28.92 5.63 -12.06
N LEU A 233 -28.87 4.89 -13.18
CA LEU A 233 -29.66 5.23 -14.36
C LEU A 233 -31.17 5.26 -14.04
N LEU A 234 -31.68 4.23 -13.34
CA LEU A 234 -33.07 4.17 -12.92
C LEU A 234 -33.45 5.31 -11.96
N THR A 235 -32.52 5.69 -11.07
CA THR A 235 -32.71 6.83 -10.16
C THR A 235 -32.90 8.13 -10.92
N TYR A 236 -32.05 8.41 -11.92
CA TYR A 236 -32.19 9.61 -12.75
C TYR A 236 -33.44 9.56 -13.64
N SER A 237 -33.78 8.39 -14.18
CA SER A 237 -35.03 8.21 -14.93
C SER A 237 -36.25 8.53 -14.07
N LEU A 238 -36.27 8.09 -12.81
CA LEU A 238 -37.34 8.42 -11.86
C LEU A 238 -37.41 9.93 -11.60
N ILE A 239 -36.27 10.58 -11.36
CA ILE A 239 -36.21 12.03 -11.13
C ILE A 239 -36.76 12.79 -12.34
N ILE A 240 -36.31 12.45 -13.55
CA ILE A 240 -36.74 13.09 -14.80
C ILE A 240 -38.24 12.86 -15.03
N ALA A 241 -38.73 11.63 -14.85
CA ALA A 241 -40.16 11.31 -14.99
C ALA A 241 -41.02 12.13 -14.01
N THR A 242 -40.56 12.27 -12.76
CA THR A 242 -41.22 13.09 -11.72
C THR A 242 -41.27 14.57 -12.11
N PHE A 243 -40.23 15.10 -12.78
CA PHE A 243 -40.23 16.50 -13.24
C PHE A 243 -41.17 16.72 -14.43
N ILE A 244 -41.25 15.77 -15.37
CA ILE A 244 -42.14 15.88 -16.55
C ILE A 244 -43.60 15.70 -16.13
N GLN A 245 -43.85 14.76 -15.22
CA GLN A 245 -45.18 14.45 -14.69
C GLN A 245 -45.16 14.53 -13.16
N PRO A 246 -45.34 15.74 -12.59
CA PRO A 246 -45.37 15.93 -11.14
C PRO A 246 -46.47 15.08 -10.49
N PRO A 247 -46.16 14.39 -9.38
CA PRO A 247 -47.12 13.52 -8.71
C PRO A 247 -48.29 14.36 -8.18
N LYS A 248 -49.51 13.94 -8.52
CA LYS A 248 -50.75 14.63 -8.10
C LYS A 248 -51.34 14.01 -6.84
N THR A 249 -51.01 12.76 -6.58
CA THR A 249 -51.48 12.00 -5.40
C THR A 249 -50.31 11.62 -4.50
N PHE A 250 -50.59 11.39 -3.21
CA PHE A 250 -49.57 10.93 -2.26
C PHE A 250 -48.95 9.59 -2.69
N SER A 251 -49.75 8.68 -3.24
CA SER A 251 -49.28 7.39 -3.76
C SER A 251 -48.25 7.53 -4.88
N GLU A 252 -48.44 8.49 -5.79
CA GLU A 252 -47.47 8.79 -6.86
C GLU A 252 -46.19 9.43 -6.32
N ALA A 253 -46.25 10.12 -5.17
CA ALA A 253 -45.09 10.75 -4.55
C ALA A 253 -44.23 9.77 -3.72
N ILE A 254 -44.70 8.56 -3.43
CA ILE A 254 -43.97 7.60 -2.57
C ILE A 254 -42.53 7.33 -3.08
N PRO A 255 -42.28 7.04 -4.37
CA PRO A 255 -40.93 6.72 -4.83
C PRO A 255 -39.94 7.87 -4.66
N ILE A 256 -40.34 9.10 -4.96
CA ILE A 256 -39.46 10.27 -4.82
C ILE A 256 -39.24 10.63 -3.34
N LEU A 257 -40.25 10.48 -2.49
CA LEU A 257 -40.13 10.67 -1.04
C LEU A 257 -39.18 9.62 -0.42
N MET A 258 -39.28 8.36 -0.85
CA MET A 258 -38.35 7.32 -0.43
C MET A 258 -36.93 7.61 -0.91
N LEU A 259 -36.75 8.07 -2.16
CA LEU A 259 -35.44 8.44 -2.68
C LEU A 259 -34.80 9.59 -1.89
N ILE A 260 -35.55 10.66 -1.63
CA ILE A 260 -35.09 11.78 -0.79
C ILE A 260 -34.72 11.29 0.60
N SER A 261 -35.52 10.37 1.17
CA SER A 261 -35.25 9.79 2.49
C SER A 261 -33.95 8.97 2.49
N ILE A 262 -33.74 8.11 1.50
CA ILE A 262 -32.56 7.25 1.39
C ILE A 262 -31.28 8.09 1.20
N LEU A 263 -31.31 9.09 0.32
CA LEU A 263 -30.15 9.95 0.06
C LEU A 263 -29.93 11.01 1.15
N GLY A 264 -30.99 11.45 1.81
CA GLY A 264 -30.97 12.48 2.85
C GLY A 264 -30.70 11.97 4.27
N LEU A 265 -31.09 10.73 4.59
CA LEU A 265 -30.89 10.14 5.92
C LEU A 265 -29.42 10.15 6.37
N PRO A 266 -28.42 9.80 5.51
CA PRO A 266 -27.02 9.92 5.87
C PRO A 266 -26.62 11.33 6.32
N ALA A 267 -27.20 12.38 5.73
CA ALA A 267 -26.95 13.77 6.11
C ALA A 267 -27.34 14.04 7.56
N LEU A 268 -28.53 13.57 7.94
CA LEU A 268 -29.09 13.70 9.28
C LEU A 268 -28.23 12.94 10.30
N LEU A 269 -27.86 11.70 9.98
CA LEU A 269 -27.02 10.88 10.85
C LEU A 269 -25.64 11.51 11.06
N ILE A 270 -25.02 12.03 10.01
CA ILE A 270 -23.73 12.72 10.10
C ILE A 270 -23.83 13.99 10.92
N LEU A 271 -24.91 14.76 10.80
CA LEU A 271 -25.13 15.95 11.60
C LEU A 271 -25.24 15.62 13.09
N ILE A 272 -26.02 14.60 13.44
CA ILE A 272 -26.23 14.18 14.83
C ILE A 272 -24.93 13.65 15.44
N THR A 273 -24.17 12.85 14.69
CA THR A 273 -22.96 12.17 15.19
C THR A 273 -21.74 13.09 15.21
N THR A 274 -21.46 13.80 14.12
CA THR A 274 -20.23 14.61 13.98
C THR A 274 -20.38 16.04 14.47
N ARG A 275 -21.63 16.57 14.50
CA ARG A 275 -21.96 17.98 14.76
C ARG A 275 -21.19 18.98 13.88
N LYS A 276 -20.71 18.54 12.71
CA LYS A 276 -19.90 19.35 11.79
C LYS A 276 -20.61 19.52 10.45
N PHE A 277 -21.18 20.70 10.25
CA PHE A 277 -21.87 21.08 9.00
C PHE A 277 -20.99 20.95 7.74
N VAL A 278 -19.68 21.02 7.89
CA VAL A 278 -18.72 20.85 6.78
C VAL A 278 -18.91 19.51 6.06
N TYR A 279 -19.29 18.43 6.76
CA TYR A 279 -19.52 17.14 6.11
C TYR A 279 -20.78 17.12 5.26
N ILE A 280 -21.82 17.89 5.60
CA ILE A 280 -23.04 18.04 4.79
C ILE A 280 -22.70 18.72 3.47
N PHE A 281 -21.85 19.75 3.51
CA PHE A 281 -21.38 20.42 2.30
C PHE A 281 -20.63 19.45 1.37
N TRP A 282 -19.72 18.64 1.91
CA TRP A 282 -19.01 17.63 1.11
C TRP A 282 -19.94 16.51 0.61
N MET A 283 -20.93 16.13 1.40
CA MET A 283 -21.97 15.18 0.98
C MET A 283 -22.75 15.73 -0.22
N PHE A 284 -23.13 17.01 -0.21
CA PHE A 284 -23.83 17.63 -1.33
C PHE A 284 -22.98 17.58 -2.61
N ILE A 285 -21.69 17.90 -2.54
CA ILE A 285 -20.76 17.77 -3.67
C ILE A 285 -20.71 16.31 -4.16
N TYR A 286 -20.68 15.34 -3.25
CA TYR A 286 -20.70 13.92 -3.60
C TYR A 286 -22.01 13.48 -4.27
N LEU A 287 -23.16 13.98 -3.80
CA LEU A 287 -24.47 13.71 -4.41
C LEU A 287 -24.54 14.23 -5.86
N LEU A 288 -23.97 15.41 -6.13
CA LEU A 288 -23.85 15.91 -7.52
C LEU A 288 -22.94 15.03 -8.38
N ALA A 289 -21.93 14.40 -7.77
CA ALA A 289 -20.99 13.53 -8.45
C ALA A 289 -21.43 12.05 -8.52
N LEU A 290 -22.65 11.70 -8.10
CA LEU A 290 -23.15 10.32 -8.17
C LEU A 290 -23.03 9.65 -9.54
N PRO A 291 -23.27 10.33 -10.69
CA PRO A 291 -23.05 9.74 -12.01
C PRO A 291 -21.59 9.37 -12.24
N ILE A 292 -20.65 10.17 -11.72
CA ILE A 292 -19.23 9.86 -11.83
C ILE A 292 -18.92 8.60 -11.03
N TRP A 293 -19.35 8.58 -9.76
CA TRP A 293 -19.02 7.50 -8.82
C TRP A 293 -19.64 6.15 -9.17
N ASN A 294 -20.89 6.15 -9.64
CA ASN A 294 -21.66 4.91 -9.82
C ASN A 294 -21.88 4.51 -11.27
N LEU A 295 -21.61 5.39 -12.25
CA LEU A 295 -21.77 5.08 -13.66
C LEU A 295 -20.44 5.15 -14.42
N ILE A 296 -19.80 6.32 -14.45
CA ILE A 296 -18.60 6.54 -15.28
C ILE A 296 -17.41 5.69 -14.78
N LEU A 297 -17.08 5.77 -13.50
CA LEU A 297 -15.92 5.04 -12.95
C LEU A 297 -16.11 3.52 -13.00
N PRO A 298 -17.27 2.94 -12.60
CA PRO A 298 -17.46 1.50 -12.69
C PRO A 298 -17.52 0.97 -14.12
N ILE A 299 -18.20 1.66 -15.06
CA ILE A 299 -18.22 1.24 -16.47
C ILE A 299 -16.82 1.26 -17.05
N TYR A 300 -16.04 2.30 -16.79
CA TYR A 300 -14.65 2.36 -17.23
C TYR A 300 -13.83 1.21 -16.65
N ALA A 301 -14.03 0.90 -15.37
CA ALA A 301 -13.33 -0.18 -14.68
C ALA A 301 -13.65 -1.56 -15.27
N TYR A 302 -14.94 -1.83 -15.51
CA TYR A 302 -15.44 -3.09 -16.09
C TYR A 302 -15.06 -3.23 -17.57
N TRP A 303 -14.95 -2.13 -18.31
CA TRP A 303 -14.46 -2.16 -19.68
C TRP A 303 -12.96 -2.49 -19.76
N HIS A 304 -12.19 -2.08 -18.76
CA HIS A 304 -10.74 -2.31 -18.66
C HIS A 304 -10.41 -3.31 -17.54
N PHE A 305 -11.21 -4.38 -17.44
CA PHE A 305 -11.13 -5.32 -16.32
C PHE A 305 -9.84 -6.15 -16.33
N ASP A 306 -9.20 -6.25 -17.49
CA ASP A 306 -7.93 -6.93 -17.79
C ASP A 306 -6.71 -5.98 -17.82
N ASP A 307 -6.90 -4.68 -17.56
CA ASP A 307 -5.80 -3.70 -17.55
C ASP A 307 -5.13 -3.60 -16.16
N PHE A 308 -3.95 -4.19 -16.05
CA PHE A 308 -3.10 -4.21 -14.86
C PHE A 308 -2.05 -3.09 -14.79
N SER A 309 -2.10 -2.12 -15.70
CA SER A 309 -1.17 -0.99 -15.70
C SER A 309 -1.33 -0.11 -14.45
N TRP A 310 -0.23 0.45 -13.93
CA TRP A 310 -0.29 1.36 -12.78
C TRP A 310 -0.50 2.84 -13.17
N GLY A 311 -0.58 3.13 -14.47
CA GLY A 311 -0.80 4.48 -15.00
C GLY A 311 0.23 5.51 -14.51
N GLU A 312 -0.15 6.79 -14.53
CA GLU A 312 0.74 7.89 -14.09
C GLU A 312 1.02 7.92 -12.57
N THR A 313 0.32 7.10 -11.77
CA THR A 313 0.43 7.14 -10.30
C THR A 313 1.75 6.59 -9.73
N ARG A 314 2.58 5.92 -10.53
CA ARG A 314 3.92 5.44 -10.13
C ARG A 314 5.02 5.75 -11.16
N LYS A 315 4.82 6.72 -12.06
CA LYS A 315 5.88 7.09 -13.02
C LYS A 315 7.06 7.73 -12.29
N VAL A 316 8.14 6.98 -12.13
CA VAL A 316 9.44 7.55 -11.75
C VAL A 316 9.92 8.40 -12.93
N LYS A 317 10.37 9.63 -12.68
CA LYS A 317 10.94 10.49 -13.75
C LYS A 317 12.12 9.76 -14.40
N GLY A 318 11.93 9.25 -15.62
CA GLY A 318 12.99 8.61 -16.42
C GLY A 318 12.65 7.24 -17.03
N GLU A 319 11.53 6.59 -16.67
CA GLU A 319 11.13 5.32 -17.29
C GLU A 319 10.29 5.53 -18.56
N ASN A 320 10.67 4.85 -19.65
CA ASN A 320 9.95 4.86 -20.92
C ASN A 320 8.63 4.05 -20.85
N ASN A 321 7.64 4.49 -21.63
CA ASN A 321 6.22 4.12 -21.58
C ASN A 321 5.85 2.62 -21.72
N ASN A 322 6.78 1.69 -21.96
CA ASN A 322 6.45 0.32 -22.39
C ASN A 322 6.71 -0.79 -21.36
N ASP A 323 7.41 -0.51 -20.27
CA ASP A 323 7.77 -1.54 -19.27
C ASP A 323 6.89 -1.40 -18.03
N GLY A 324 5.60 -1.76 -18.16
CA GLY A 324 4.82 -2.07 -16.98
C GLY A 324 5.43 -3.26 -16.24
N HIS A 325 5.43 -3.25 -14.90
CA HIS A 325 5.92 -4.39 -14.09
C HIS A 325 5.15 -5.72 -14.31
N GLY A 326 4.18 -5.75 -15.23
CA GLY A 326 3.43 -6.95 -15.63
C GLY A 326 3.56 -7.33 -17.12
N THR A 327 4.30 -6.60 -17.95
CA THR A 327 4.46 -6.91 -19.40
C THR A 327 5.70 -7.72 -19.74
N LYS A 328 6.64 -7.92 -18.80
CA LYS A 328 7.72 -8.90 -18.99
C LYS A 328 7.18 -10.30 -18.74
N GLU A 329 6.58 -10.90 -19.78
CA GLU A 329 6.35 -12.34 -19.83
C GLU A 329 7.70 -13.05 -19.84
N GLY A 330 8.21 -13.36 -18.65
CA GLY A 330 9.35 -14.22 -18.43
C GLY A 330 8.98 -15.22 -17.34
N LEU A 331 9.27 -16.49 -17.56
CA LEU A 331 9.24 -17.48 -16.47
C LEU A 331 10.25 -17.02 -15.41
N PHE A 332 9.77 -16.53 -14.28
CA PHE A 332 10.63 -16.21 -13.14
C PHE A 332 11.35 -17.49 -12.71
N ASN A 333 12.65 -17.59 -13.01
CA ASN A 333 13.45 -18.73 -12.62
C ASN A 333 13.88 -18.54 -11.16
N SER A 334 13.12 -19.15 -10.23
CA SER A 334 13.41 -19.11 -8.81
C SER A 334 14.81 -19.63 -8.44
N SER A 335 15.41 -20.45 -9.31
CA SER A 335 16.78 -20.96 -9.16
C SER A 335 17.86 -19.89 -9.32
N GLU A 336 17.54 -18.74 -9.95
CA GLU A 336 18.47 -17.62 -10.10
C GLU A 336 18.64 -16.83 -8.80
N VAL A 337 17.70 -16.93 -7.87
CA VAL A 337 17.83 -16.29 -6.55
C VAL A 337 18.65 -17.22 -5.66
N PRO A 338 19.92 -16.91 -5.34
CA PRO A 338 20.75 -17.79 -4.53
C PRO A 338 20.18 -17.86 -3.12
N LEU A 339 19.68 -19.04 -2.75
CA LEU A 339 19.28 -19.34 -1.38
C LEU A 339 20.46 -19.98 -0.65
N LYS A 340 20.86 -19.41 0.48
CA LYS A 340 21.86 -19.99 1.37
C LYS A 340 21.35 -20.00 2.80
N HIS A 341 21.92 -20.88 3.62
CA HIS A 341 21.79 -20.80 5.08
C HIS A 341 22.50 -19.56 5.62
N TRP A 342 22.04 -19.05 6.76
CA TRP A 342 22.60 -17.86 7.39
C TRP A 342 24.10 -17.98 7.67
N GLU A 343 24.55 -19.14 8.14
CA GLU A 343 25.97 -19.40 8.44
C GLU A 343 26.87 -19.22 7.22
N ASN A 344 26.38 -19.62 6.03
CA ASN A 344 27.12 -19.47 4.78
C ASN A 344 27.19 -18.00 4.37
N TRP A 345 26.10 -17.24 4.51
CA TRP A 345 26.08 -15.80 4.25
C TRP A 345 27.04 -15.03 5.18
N GLU A 346 27.05 -15.36 6.47
CA GLU A 346 27.97 -14.77 7.45
C GLU A 346 29.43 -15.11 7.14
N ARG A 347 29.72 -16.36 6.78
CA ARG A 347 31.07 -16.80 6.39
C ARG A 347 31.57 -16.03 5.17
N ASP A 348 30.74 -15.88 4.14
CA ASP A 348 31.08 -15.13 2.92
C ASP A 348 31.34 -13.65 3.23
N ARG A 349 30.52 -13.03 4.09
CA ARG A 349 30.73 -11.65 4.53
C ARG A 349 32.04 -11.48 5.30
N LEU A 350 32.30 -12.33 6.29
CA LEU A 350 33.52 -12.26 7.11
C LEU A 350 34.78 -12.43 6.25
N LYS A 351 34.73 -13.31 5.24
CA LYS A 351 35.81 -13.44 4.25
C LYS A 351 35.99 -12.15 3.44
N LYS A 352 34.89 -11.57 2.93
CA LYS A 352 34.92 -10.31 2.19
C LYS A 352 35.49 -9.16 3.02
N GLU A 353 35.05 -9.02 4.27
CA GLU A 353 35.54 -8.00 5.19
C GLU A 353 37.04 -8.17 5.51
N LYS A 354 37.51 -9.41 5.72
CA LYS A 354 38.94 -9.71 5.90
C LYS A 354 39.75 -9.34 4.67
N TRP A 355 39.27 -9.67 3.48
CA TRP A 355 39.91 -9.34 2.21
C TRP A 355 39.95 -7.83 1.96
N GLU A 356 38.86 -7.11 2.24
CA GLU A 356 38.80 -5.64 2.13
C GLU A 356 39.81 -4.98 3.07
N LYS A 357 39.88 -5.40 4.34
CA LYS A 357 40.88 -4.90 5.29
C LYS A 357 42.31 -5.21 4.85
N PHE A 358 42.55 -6.41 4.33
CA PHE A 358 43.86 -6.79 3.78
C PHE A 358 44.25 -5.92 2.57
N SER A 359 43.36 -5.77 1.60
CA SER A 359 43.61 -4.95 0.41
C SER A 359 43.83 -3.47 0.73
N LEU A 360 43.11 -2.93 1.72
CA LEU A 360 43.33 -1.57 2.21
C LEU A 360 44.72 -1.41 2.84
N ARG A 361 45.16 -2.38 3.66
CA ARG A 361 46.52 -2.38 4.24
C ARG A 361 47.61 -2.40 3.17
N VAL A 362 47.45 -3.25 2.14
CA VAL A 362 48.39 -3.32 1.01
C VAL A 362 48.44 -1.98 0.26
N LYS A 363 47.29 -1.37 -0.04
CA LYS A 363 47.23 -0.05 -0.70
C LYS A 363 47.88 1.05 0.14
N LEU A 364 47.68 1.05 1.45
CA LEU A 364 48.30 2.02 2.36
C LEU A 364 49.82 1.83 2.43
N GLN A 365 50.30 0.59 2.52
CA GLN A 365 51.74 0.29 2.45
C GLN A 365 52.34 0.75 1.12
N GLN A 366 51.70 0.44 -0.01
CA GLN A 366 52.19 0.87 -1.32
C GLN A 366 52.20 2.40 -1.47
N LYS A 367 51.20 3.10 -0.91
CA LYS A 367 51.18 4.57 -0.86
C LYS A 367 52.31 5.12 0.01
N GLN A 368 52.58 4.53 1.17
CA GLN A 368 53.71 4.90 2.03
C GLN A 368 55.06 4.67 1.31
N PHE A 369 55.26 3.50 0.70
CA PHE A 369 56.46 3.21 -0.09
C PHE A 369 56.65 4.19 -1.25
N ASN A 370 55.60 4.51 -2.00
CA ASN A 370 55.68 5.50 -3.08
C ASN A 370 55.98 6.90 -2.53
N THR A 371 55.40 7.30 -1.41
CA THR A 371 55.68 8.60 -0.78
C THR A 371 57.13 8.70 -0.29
N SER A 372 57.66 7.61 0.29
CA SER A 372 59.07 7.49 0.69
C SER A 372 60.02 7.48 -0.52
N ALA A 373 59.64 6.88 -1.64
CA ALA A 373 60.41 6.94 -2.89
C ALA A 373 60.45 8.36 -3.49
N TYR A 374 59.34 9.11 -3.44
CA TYR A 374 59.30 10.52 -3.86
C TYR A 374 60.10 11.44 -2.92
N THR A 375 60.09 11.21 -1.61
CA THR A 375 60.91 12.00 -0.66
C THR A 375 62.40 11.67 -0.76
N ASN A 376 62.76 10.42 -1.02
CA ASN A 376 64.15 10.05 -1.28
C ASN A 376 64.67 10.66 -2.60
N ASN A 377 63.84 10.75 -3.65
CA ASN A 377 64.25 11.43 -4.90
C ASN A 377 64.41 12.96 -4.75
N PHE A 378 63.72 13.61 -3.82
CA PHE A 378 63.96 15.02 -3.48
C PHE A 378 65.22 15.23 -2.64
N ASN A 379 65.62 14.26 -1.81
CA ASN A 379 66.85 14.35 -1.02
C ASN A 379 68.12 14.02 -1.82
N TYR A 380 68.01 13.26 -2.91
CA TYR A 380 69.16 12.97 -3.79
C TYR A 380 69.39 14.03 -4.90
N SER A 381 68.49 14.99 -5.10
CA SER A 381 68.62 16.01 -6.15
C SER A 381 69.25 17.33 -5.68
N ASN A 382 69.65 17.46 -4.41
CA ASN A 382 70.32 18.66 -3.88
C ASN A 382 71.83 18.50 -3.61
N GLN A 383 72.45 17.43 -4.11
CA GLN A 383 73.90 17.31 -4.18
C GLN A 383 74.27 16.90 -5.60
N PHE A 384 74.47 17.88 -6.47
CA PHE A 384 75.54 17.96 -7.47
C PHE A 384 75.23 19.08 -8.47
N SER A 385 76.05 20.13 -8.38
CA SER A 385 76.18 21.22 -9.35
C SER A 385 76.80 20.74 -10.67
N SER A 386 76.25 21.28 -11.76
CA SER A 386 76.59 21.39 -13.21
C SER A 386 78.06 21.12 -13.67
N PRO A 387 78.37 20.81 -14.97
CA PRO A 387 77.70 21.36 -16.18
C PRO A 387 77.62 20.51 -17.48
N SER A 388 76.82 21.04 -18.42
CA SER A 388 76.93 20.99 -19.91
C SER A 388 77.05 19.65 -20.65
N SER A 389 76.01 19.29 -21.42
CA SER A 389 76.05 19.09 -22.89
C SER A 389 74.70 18.52 -23.36
N GLY A 390 74.15 19.07 -24.44
CA GLY A 390 72.80 18.79 -24.90
C GLY A 390 72.59 17.39 -25.48
N GLN A 391 71.35 16.90 -25.38
CA GLN A 391 70.75 15.99 -26.36
C GLN A 391 69.23 15.95 -26.19
N GLN A 392 68.57 15.77 -27.32
CA GLN A 392 67.16 16.04 -27.59
C GLN A 392 66.20 15.08 -26.88
N TYR A 393 65.03 15.61 -26.52
CA TYR A 393 63.85 14.88 -26.11
C TYR A 393 63.28 14.05 -27.28
N ILE A 394 63.09 12.75 -27.07
CA ILE A 394 62.08 11.95 -27.79
C ILE A 394 61.24 11.22 -26.74
N ASN A 395 59.95 11.54 -26.75
CA ASN A 395 58.90 10.94 -25.94
C ASN A 395 58.15 9.91 -26.80
N PRO A 396 58.10 8.62 -26.43
CA PRO A 396 57.13 7.71 -27.02
C PRO A 396 56.22 7.11 -25.93
N TYR A 397 54.93 7.44 -26.06
CA TYR A 397 53.73 6.73 -25.56
C TYR A 397 53.10 7.14 -24.23
N ASN A 398 52.16 8.08 -24.37
CA ASN A 398 50.95 8.27 -23.57
C ASN A 398 49.80 7.42 -24.17
N PRO A 399 49.20 6.46 -23.46
CA PRO A 399 48.05 5.72 -23.96
C PRO A 399 46.75 6.32 -23.38
N TYR A 400 46.35 7.47 -23.91
CA TYR A 400 44.97 7.92 -23.93
C TYR A 400 44.69 8.58 -25.28
N ARG A 401 44.51 7.73 -26.29
CA ARG A 401 43.60 7.92 -27.42
C ARG A 401 43.09 6.56 -27.86
#